data_AF-A0A158Q475-F1
#
_entry.id   AF-A0A158Q475-F1
#
_cell.length_a   1.000
_cell.length_b   1.000
_cell.length_c   1.000
_cell.angle_alpha   90.00
_cell.angle_beta   90.00
_cell.angle_gamma   90.00
#
_symmetry.space_group_name_H-M   'P 1'
#
loop_
_entity.id
_entity.type
_entity.pdbx_description
1 polymer ?
#
loop_
_entity_poly.entity_id
_entity_poly.type
_entity_poly.pdbx_seq_one_letter_code
_entity_poly.pdbx_strand_id
1 'polypeptide(L)'
;LVHHLFLFLLKFSRLIEQNEYGISKIKQNYTQLSWRGFLRMKDDPILDENPDTSSTKIGDMKVSYTFGDYASYKEMLKYMRTIEFYYPNLTKLIRIGRTHEKLPIEGLKIGYPVENNEKRAFWIDGNIHAREWASSHTALYFINQLISGYGRNSRITHFLDSLNIYIFPCLNPDGYEYSRSNPTPQVRLWRKNRSPETCKPSSWGGKRCCRGVDLNRNFDFHWAEAGSSSLPCSNLYHGEQVFSEPETRAVRDFMLSTRMRDKFDGFITLHTYAQLWIHPYSHEVDNYPPDYYDLRKIAKKAIEKLKKPYGIQYKIGTGANILSPASGGSDDWAKSKLNVKYVYLVELRPELELSNGFILNKKELIPTAYETWQAVQEVIDSTRSPSQDSTNHITKQPIVKQFNSQSMLTKSSSIMNGTWRISTISLPLSSLSLSSLTSPPPSSSTLSRITITKRVNSTCRDIRFSCKLWLKINRNVCIEQQSFMSIQCKKSCNFCKDE
;
A
#
# COMPACT_ATOMS: atom_id res chain seq x y z
N LEU A 1 45.94 19.62 59.73
CA LEU A 1 45.27 18.77 58.70
C LEU A 1 43.75 18.93 58.67
N VAL A 2 43.04 18.85 59.80
CA VAL A 2 41.55 18.89 59.85
C VAL A 2 40.95 20.20 59.30
N HIS A 3 41.60 21.35 59.53
CA HIS A 3 41.12 22.64 59.03
C HIS A 3 41.25 22.79 57.49
N HIS A 4 42.26 22.15 56.89
CA HIS A 4 42.40 22.13 55.42
C HIS A 4 41.41 21.17 54.75
N LEU A 5 41.03 20.08 55.42
CA LEU A 5 40.02 19.15 54.91
C LEU A 5 38.62 19.78 54.89
N PHE A 6 38.29 20.62 55.89
CA PHE A 6 37.00 21.31 55.97
C PHE A 6 36.84 22.39 54.89
N LEU A 7 37.91 23.16 54.62
CA LEU A 7 37.93 24.12 53.52
C LEU A 7 37.87 23.44 52.13
N PHE A 8 38.44 22.24 52.00
CA PHE A 8 38.36 21.46 50.77
C PHE A 8 36.93 20.93 50.54
N LEU A 9 36.26 20.43 51.58
CA LEU A 9 34.88 19.95 51.50
C LEU A 9 33.88 21.09 51.22
N LEU A 10 34.07 22.29 51.77
CA LEU A 10 33.25 23.46 51.45
C LEU A 10 33.45 23.95 50.01
N LYS A 11 34.69 23.88 49.48
CA LYS A 11 34.96 24.14 48.06
C LYS A 11 34.34 23.07 47.15
N PHE A 12 34.36 21.81 47.58
CA PHE A 12 33.77 20.70 46.81
C PHE A 12 32.24 20.76 46.79
N SER A 13 31.61 21.12 47.91
CA SER A 13 30.15 21.32 48.01
C SER A 13 29.68 22.47 47.11
N ARG A 14 30.41 23.60 47.06
CA ARG A 14 30.09 24.71 46.14
C ARG A 14 30.31 24.35 44.67
N LEU A 15 31.27 23.46 44.37
CA LEU A 15 31.47 22.93 43.01
C LEU A 15 30.35 21.96 42.59
N ILE A 16 29.76 21.22 43.52
CA ILE A 16 28.61 20.34 43.26
C ILE A 16 27.32 21.15 43.04
N GLU A 17 27.05 22.19 43.86
CA GLU A 17 25.87 23.08 43.66
C GLU A 17 25.96 23.91 42.37
N GLN A 18 27.15 24.39 41.99
CA GLN A 18 27.36 25.06 40.70
C GLN A 18 27.20 24.10 39.51
N ASN A 19 27.53 22.82 39.68
CA ASN A 19 27.27 21.79 38.68
C ASN A 19 25.80 21.40 38.58
N GLU A 20 25.02 21.37 39.67
CA GLU A 20 23.58 21.07 39.59
C GLU A 20 22.79 22.19 38.89
N TYR A 21 23.17 23.46 39.08
CA TYR A 21 22.58 24.58 38.33
C TYR A 21 23.01 24.57 36.84
N GLY A 22 24.23 24.09 36.55
CA GLY A 22 24.70 23.82 35.19
C GLY A 22 23.97 22.64 34.54
N ILE A 23 23.71 21.57 35.29
CA ILE A 23 23.04 20.34 34.82
C ILE A 23 21.54 20.58 34.58
N SER A 24 20.87 21.48 35.30
CA SER A 24 19.47 21.85 35.01
C SER A 24 19.35 22.66 33.71
N LYS A 25 20.30 23.59 33.46
CA LYS A 25 20.40 24.35 32.19
C LYS A 25 20.83 23.48 31.02
N ILE A 26 21.69 22.47 31.26
CA ILE A 26 22.07 21.46 30.27
C ILE A 26 20.88 20.53 29.98
N LYS A 27 20.10 20.08 30.97
CA LYS A 27 18.89 19.28 30.74
C LYS A 27 17.79 20.03 29.97
N GLN A 28 17.62 21.34 30.19
CA GLN A 28 16.73 22.17 29.37
C GLN A 28 17.25 22.39 27.94
N ASN A 29 18.56 22.48 27.75
CA ASN A 29 19.15 22.54 26.41
C ASN A 29 19.15 21.20 25.68
N TYR A 30 19.22 20.06 26.37
CA TYR A 30 19.16 18.73 25.72
C TYR A 30 17.75 18.39 25.19
N THR A 31 16.68 18.87 25.82
CA THR A 31 15.32 18.74 25.27
C THR A 31 15.06 19.65 24.07
N GLN A 32 15.82 20.73 23.89
CA GLN A 32 15.81 21.54 22.66
C GLN A 32 16.82 21.06 21.59
N LEU A 33 17.94 20.43 21.98
CA LEU A 33 18.97 19.97 21.04
C LEU A 33 18.71 18.59 20.43
N SER A 34 17.78 17.77 20.95
CA SER A 34 17.42 16.50 20.28
C SER A 34 16.69 16.69 18.94
N TRP A 35 16.37 17.93 18.57
CA TRP A 35 15.71 18.31 17.31
C TRP A 35 16.67 18.77 16.21
N ARG A 36 17.99 18.76 16.43
CA ARG A 36 19.00 19.26 15.46
C ARG A 36 19.75 18.17 14.69
N GLY A 37 19.16 16.98 14.53
CA GLY A 37 19.69 15.90 13.68
C GLY A 37 19.16 15.89 12.24
N PHE A 38 18.17 16.72 11.91
CA PHE A 38 17.63 16.83 10.56
C PHE A 38 18.09 18.14 9.95
N LEU A 39 18.93 18.07 8.91
CA LEU A 39 19.05 19.16 7.94
C LEU A 39 17.64 19.40 7.38
N ARG A 40 16.95 20.40 7.92
CA ARG A 40 15.65 20.90 7.46
C ARG A 40 15.82 21.26 5.98
N MET A 41 15.10 20.59 5.08
CA MET A 41 15.02 21.05 3.69
C MET A 41 14.45 22.47 3.73
N LYS A 42 15.05 23.42 2.99
CA LYS A 42 14.72 24.85 3.02
C LYS A 42 13.26 25.21 2.65
N ASP A 43 12.43 24.22 2.31
CA ASP A 43 11.06 24.38 1.83
C ASP A 43 9.99 24.00 2.85
N ASP A 44 10.34 23.87 4.13
CA ASP A 44 9.44 23.45 5.21
C ASP A 44 8.68 24.66 5.80
N PRO A 45 7.40 24.89 5.45
CA PRO A 45 6.68 26.12 5.76
C PRO A 45 6.06 26.10 7.17
N ILE A 46 6.65 25.34 8.09
CA ILE A 46 6.24 25.33 9.49
C ILE A 46 6.86 26.57 10.14
N LEU A 47 6.20 27.71 9.93
CA LEU A 47 6.42 28.94 10.66
C LEU A 47 5.42 28.97 11.82
N ASP A 48 5.96 29.09 13.04
CA ASP A 48 5.33 29.67 14.23
C ASP A 48 4.26 28.88 15.04
N GLU A 49 4.07 27.57 14.82
CA GLU A 49 3.19 26.76 15.69
C GLU A 49 3.95 25.74 16.54
N ASN A 50 3.46 25.46 17.76
CA ASN A 50 3.98 24.38 18.60
C ASN A 50 3.32 23.04 18.21
N PRO A 51 4.04 21.90 18.26
CA PRO A 51 3.47 20.58 17.98
C PRO A 51 2.31 20.26 18.95
N ASP A 52 1.22 19.69 18.44
CA ASP A 52 0.04 19.36 19.25
C ASP A 52 0.28 18.03 19.99
N THR A 53 0.62 18.12 21.27
CA THR A 53 0.87 16.96 22.12
C THR A 53 -0.40 16.40 22.77
N SER A 54 -1.55 17.05 22.58
CA SER A 54 -2.81 16.69 23.24
C SER A 54 -3.53 15.56 22.52
N SER A 55 -3.71 14.42 23.19
CA SER A 55 -4.45 13.27 22.65
C SER A 55 -5.94 13.55 22.39
N THR A 56 -6.50 14.57 23.04
CA THR A 56 -7.92 14.94 22.93
C THR A 56 -8.31 15.65 21.63
N LYS A 57 -7.34 16.16 20.85
CA LYS A 57 -7.58 16.93 19.61
C LYS A 57 -7.15 16.23 18.32
N ILE A 58 -6.69 14.98 18.42
CA ILE A 58 -6.11 14.20 17.30
C ILE A 58 -7.05 14.11 16.07
N GLY A 59 -8.37 14.17 16.28
CA GLY A 59 -9.34 14.09 15.18
C GLY A 59 -9.57 15.39 14.38
N ASP A 60 -9.20 16.56 14.88
CA ASP A 60 -9.30 17.82 14.13
C ASP A 60 -8.01 18.01 13.31
N MET A 61 -8.01 17.41 12.11
CA MET A 61 -6.79 17.36 11.30
C MET A 61 -6.33 18.77 10.91
N LYS A 62 -5.20 19.22 11.47
CA LYS A 62 -4.59 20.53 11.18
C LYS A 62 -3.79 20.52 9.87
N VAL A 63 -3.46 19.33 9.38
CA VAL A 63 -2.64 19.12 8.19
C VAL A 63 -3.51 19.15 6.94
N SER A 64 -3.06 19.89 5.92
CA SER A 64 -3.70 19.95 4.61
C SER A 64 -2.94 19.10 3.58
N TYR A 65 -3.67 18.30 2.81
CA TYR A 65 -3.19 17.62 1.61
C TYR A 65 -4.29 17.57 0.55
N THR A 66 -3.94 17.85 -0.70
CA THR A 66 -4.88 17.90 -1.82
C THR A 66 -5.20 16.50 -2.31
N PHE A 67 -6.06 15.79 -1.57
CA PHE A 67 -6.60 14.52 -2.05
C PHE A 67 -7.48 14.72 -3.29
N GLY A 68 -7.36 13.80 -4.24
CA GLY A 68 -8.08 13.87 -5.51
C GLY A 68 -7.19 14.37 -6.65
N ASP A 69 -5.90 14.62 -6.37
CA ASP A 69 -4.88 14.87 -7.38
C ASP A 69 -3.62 14.01 -7.12
N TYR A 70 -2.74 13.93 -8.12
CA TYR A 70 -1.43 13.31 -8.02
C TYR A 70 -0.40 14.35 -7.57
N ALA A 71 0.08 14.25 -6.33
CA ALA A 71 1.10 15.15 -5.79
C ALA A 71 2.53 14.64 -6.03
N SER A 72 3.51 15.54 -6.11
CA SER A 72 4.93 15.15 -6.21
C SER A 72 5.39 14.39 -4.97
N TYR A 73 6.46 13.61 -5.08
CA TYR A 73 7.05 12.93 -3.93
C TYR A 73 7.46 13.93 -2.84
N LYS A 74 7.97 15.10 -3.24
CA LYS A 74 8.25 16.22 -2.32
C LYS A 74 7.01 16.63 -1.51
N GLU A 75 5.85 16.74 -2.13
CA GLU A 75 4.59 17.06 -1.45
C GLU A 75 4.12 15.93 -0.53
N MET A 76 4.31 14.66 -0.93
CA MET A 76 4.03 13.50 -0.07
C MET A 76 4.89 13.52 1.20
N LEU A 77 6.20 13.77 1.05
CA LEU A 77 7.12 13.88 2.19
C LEU A 77 6.76 15.03 3.10
N LYS A 78 6.44 16.20 2.52
CA LYS A 78 5.96 17.37 3.26
C LYS A 78 4.73 16.99 4.09
N TYR A 79 3.73 16.36 3.48
CA TYR A 79 2.53 15.91 4.19
C TYR A 79 2.83 14.97 5.37
N MET A 80 3.66 13.94 5.16
CA MET A 80 4.01 12.99 6.21
C MET A 80 4.79 13.64 7.37
N ARG A 81 5.70 14.56 7.07
CA ARG A 81 6.44 15.33 8.09
C ARG A 81 5.53 16.26 8.86
N THR A 82 4.60 16.93 8.18
CA THR A 82 3.60 17.78 8.85
C THR A 82 2.68 16.95 9.74
N ILE A 83 2.32 15.72 9.34
CA ILE A 83 1.61 14.78 10.21
C ILE A 83 2.40 14.46 11.49
N GLU A 84 3.67 14.05 11.36
CA GLU A 84 4.51 13.73 12.51
C GLU A 84 4.61 14.93 13.47
N PHE A 85 4.77 16.13 12.91
CA PHE A 85 4.84 17.36 13.68
C PHE A 85 3.57 17.61 14.52
N TYR A 86 2.38 17.47 13.94
CA TYR A 86 1.12 17.72 14.67
C TYR A 86 0.62 16.52 15.49
N TYR A 87 1.09 15.30 15.21
CA TYR A 87 0.64 14.09 15.90
C TYR A 87 1.83 13.21 16.37
N PRO A 88 2.77 13.75 17.16
CA PRO A 88 4.01 13.07 17.50
C PRO A 88 3.82 11.83 18.39
N ASN A 89 2.74 11.77 19.17
CA ASN A 89 2.42 10.62 20.02
C ASN A 89 1.75 9.45 19.26
N LEU A 90 1.28 9.71 18.02
CA LEU A 90 0.58 8.73 17.17
C LEU A 90 1.42 8.32 15.96
N THR A 91 2.31 9.20 15.51
CA THR A 91 3.01 9.03 14.23
C THR A 91 4.49 9.32 14.35
N LYS A 92 5.28 8.56 13.59
CA LYS A 92 6.72 8.73 13.49
C LYS A 92 7.18 8.49 12.06
N LEU A 93 7.95 9.41 11.50
CA LEU A 93 8.54 9.26 10.18
C LEU A 93 9.67 8.24 10.22
N ILE A 94 9.60 7.25 9.34
CA ILE A 94 10.59 6.19 9.22
C ILE A 94 11.27 6.32 7.86
N ARG A 95 12.59 6.41 7.88
CA ARG A 95 13.43 6.33 6.68
C ARG A 95 14.12 4.98 6.67
N ILE A 96 13.92 4.21 5.60
CA ILE A 96 14.47 2.84 5.48
C ILE A 96 15.68 2.75 4.56
N GLY A 97 15.92 3.78 3.74
CA GLY A 97 17.04 3.79 2.81
C GLY A 97 17.07 5.02 1.94
N ARG A 98 17.86 4.93 0.87
CA ARG A 98 17.96 5.93 -0.20
C ARG A 98 18.01 5.22 -1.54
N THR A 99 17.46 5.82 -2.57
CA THR A 99 17.46 5.33 -3.95
C THR A 99 18.80 5.55 -4.66
N HIS A 100 18.88 5.14 -5.93
CA HIS A 100 20.03 5.41 -6.80
C HIS A 100 20.30 6.91 -6.98
N GLU A 101 19.25 7.71 -7.20
CA GLU A 101 19.32 9.18 -7.33
C GLU A 101 19.31 9.90 -5.96
N LYS A 102 19.54 9.14 -4.86
CA LYS A 102 19.74 9.61 -3.48
C LYS A 102 18.53 10.21 -2.78
N LEU A 103 17.33 10.05 -3.35
CA LEU A 103 16.08 10.37 -2.67
C LEU A 103 15.88 9.44 -1.47
N PRO A 104 15.43 9.95 -0.31
CA PRO A 104 15.17 9.11 0.84
C PRO A 104 13.90 8.27 0.59
N ILE A 105 13.89 7.03 1.07
CA ILE A 105 12.70 6.18 1.06
C ILE A 105 12.05 6.29 2.43
N GLU A 106 10.97 7.05 2.51
CA GLU A 106 10.28 7.40 3.77
C GLU A 106 8.83 6.91 3.80
N GLY A 107 8.37 6.59 5.00
CA GLY A 107 7.00 6.22 5.32
C GLY A 107 6.64 6.65 6.75
N LEU A 108 5.41 6.37 7.18
CA LEU A 108 4.95 6.65 8.54
C LEU A 108 4.71 5.37 9.32
N LYS A 109 5.27 5.29 10.52
CA LYS A 109 4.82 4.40 11.59
C LYS A 109 3.64 5.09 12.28
N ILE A 110 2.51 4.40 12.42
CA ILE A 110 1.28 4.91 13.02
C ILE A 110 0.82 3.92 14.10
N GLY A 111 0.64 4.40 15.32
CA GLY A 111 0.19 3.61 16.46
C GLY A 111 0.23 4.42 17.75
N TYR A 112 -0.53 4.02 18.77
CA TYR A 112 -0.56 4.70 20.07
C TYR A 112 -0.16 3.76 21.23
N PRO A 113 0.66 4.22 22.18
CA PRO A 113 1.67 5.26 21.97
C PRO A 113 2.66 4.81 20.88
N VAL A 114 3.09 5.73 20.01
CA VAL A 114 3.93 5.39 18.84
C VAL A 114 5.33 4.91 19.23
N GLU A 115 5.77 5.19 20.45
CA GLU A 115 7.03 4.79 21.03
C GLU A 115 7.05 3.30 21.39
N ASN A 116 5.87 2.69 21.59
CA ASN A 116 5.77 1.27 21.89
C ASN A 116 6.15 0.45 20.65
N ASN A 117 7.37 -0.10 20.68
CA ASN A 117 7.92 -0.94 19.61
C ASN A 117 7.62 -2.44 19.81
N GLU A 118 7.00 -2.83 20.92
CA GLU A 118 6.67 -4.24 21.22
C GLU A 118 5.40 -4.72 20.53
N LYS A 119 4.54 -3.80 20.09
CA LYS A 119 3.33 -4.15 19.33
C LYS A 119 3.66 -4.86 18.02
N ARG A 120 2.78 -5.79 17.65
CA ARG A 120 2.76 -6.41 16.32
C ARG A 120 2.65 -5.34 15.23
N ALA A 121 3.16 -5.65 14.05
CA ALA A 121 3.28 -4.73 12.94
C ALA A 121 2.38 -5.11 11.77
N PHE A 122 1.91 -4.10 11.05
CA PHE A 122 1.22 -4.26 9.78
C PHE A 122 1.90 -3.40 8.73
N TRP A 123 2.28 -3.99 7.60
CA TRP A 123 2.98 -3.29 6.52
C TRP A 123 2.03 -2.97 5.37
N ILE A 124 2.07 -1.74 4.89
CA ILE A 124 1.39 -1.30 3.67
C ILE A 124 2.37 -0.49 2.81
N ASP A 125 2.53 -0.84 1.55
CA ASP A 125 3.31 -0.04 0.61
C ASP A 125 2.57 0.23 -0.70
N GLY A 126 3.08 1.18 -1.46
CA GLY A 126 2.59 1.48 -2.79
C GLY A 126 3.67 2.03 -3.70
N ASN A 127 3.32 2.14 -4.98
CA ASN A 127 4.11 2.78 -6.03
C ASN A 127 5.52 2.19 -6.16
N ILE A 128 5.68 0.88 -5.95
CA ILE A 128 6.91 0.16 -6.26
C ILE A 128 7.17 0.18 -7.79
N HIS A 129 6.11 0.17 -8.60
CA HIS A 129 6.19 0.55 -10.01
C HIS A 129 5.86 2.03 -10.19
N ALA A 130 6.73 2.74 -10.90
CA ALA A 130 6.71 4.19 -11.03
C ALA A 130 5.39 4.78 -11.59
N ARG A 131 4.86 4.20 -12.67
CA ARG A 131 3.65 4.67 -13.38
C ARG A 131 2.32 4.52 -12.63
N GLU A 132 2.30 3.79 -11.52
CA GLU A 132 1.08 3.33 -10.82
C GLU A 132 0.61 4.36 -9.78
N TRP A 133 0.44 5.62 -10.20
CA TRP A 133 0.29 6.78 -9.29
C TRP A 133 -0.91 6.70 -8.32
N ALA A 134 -1.97 5.96 -8.66
CA ALA A 134 -3.11 5.82 -7.77
C ALA A 134 -2.81 4.98 -6.52
N SER A 135 -1.76 4.14 -6.56
CA SER A 135 -1.30 3.37 -5.40
C SER A 135 -0.73 4.27 -4.30
N SER A 136 0.13 5.25 -4.65
CA SER A 136 0.67 6.21 -3.68
C SER A 136 -0.41 7.11 -3.09
N HIS A 137 -1.35 7.56 -3.93
CA HIS A 137 -2.51 8.34 -3.47
C HIS A 137 -3.35 7.54 -2.46
N THR A 138 -3.61 6.26 -2.76
CA THR A 138 -4.39 5.37 -1.89
C THR A 138 -3.69 5.12 -0.55
N ALA A 139 -2.37 4.90 -0.55
CA ALA A 139 -1.59 4.75 0.68
C ALA A 139 -1.64 6.02 1.56
N LEU A 140 -1.49 7.21 0.96
CA LEU A 140 -1.62 8.49 1.67
C LEU A 140 -3.02 8.71 2.23
N TYR A 141 -4.04 8.24 1.51
CA TYR A 141 -5.41 8.27 2.00
C TYR A 141 -5.56 7.40 3.25
N PHE A 142 -4.94 6.22 3.30
CA PHE A 142 -4.97 5.36 4.50
C PHE A 142 -4.33 6.04 5.71
N ILE A 143 -3.21 6.73 5.52
CA ILE A 143 -2.56 7.54 6.55
C ILE A 143 -3.57 8.58 7.09
N ASN A 144 -4.22 9.34 6.20
CA ASN A 144 -5.26 10.29 6.59
C ASN A 144 -6.40 9.64 7.38
N GLN A 145 -6.86 8.46 6.98
CA GLN A 145 -7.94 7.74 7.65
C GLN A 145 -7.55 7.34 9.08
N LEU A 146 -6.36 6.78 9.26
CA LEU A 146 -5.88 6.32 10.54
C LEU A 146 -5.76 7.47 11.55
N ILE A 147 -5.18 8.59 11.12
CA ILE A 147 -4.97 9.75 12.00
C ILE A 147 -6.30 10.42 12.35
N SER A 148 -7.12 10.76 11.35
CA SER A 148 -8.39 11.44 11.58
C SER A 148 -9.45 10.57 12.28
N GLY A 149 -9.30 9.24 12.20
CA GLY A 149 -10.16 8.26 12.84
C GLY A 149 -9.78 7.93 14.28
N TYR A 150 -8.54 8.16 14.70
CA TYR A 150 -8.09 7.84 16.05
C TYR A 150 -8.87 8.66 17.11
N GLY A 151 -9.38 7.99 18.13
CA GLY A 151 -10.23 8.58 19.18
C GLY A 151 -11.68 8.88 18.75
N ARG A 152 -12.03 8.71 17.46
CA ARG A 152 -13.39 8.96 16.93
C ARG A 152 -14.07 7.73 16.37
N ASN A 153 -13.31 6.84 15.73
CA ASN A 153 -13.77 5.59 15.19
C ASN A 153 -13.19 4.46 16.06
N SER A 154 -14.06 3.75 16.78
CA SER A 154 -13.64 2.68 17.70
C SER A 154 -12.80 1.59 17.03
N ARG A 155 -13.10 1.27 15.76
CA ARG A 155 -12.34 0.30 14.96
C ARG A 155 -10.92 0.78 14.73
N ILE A 156 -10.74 2.01 14.25
CA ILE A 156 -9.42 2.62 13.99
C ILE A 156 -8.63 2.82 15.29
N THR A 157 -9.28 3.31 16.35
CA THR A 157 -8.64 3.44 17.68
C THR A 157 -8.07 2.11 18.13
N HIS A 158 -8.87 1.05 18.05
CA HIS A 158 -8.41 -0.29 18.41
C HIS A 158 -7.23 -0.79 17.56
N PHE A 159 -7.19 -0.47 16.27
CA PHE A 159 -6.05 -0.84 15.41
C PHE A 159 -4.77 -0.22 15.92
N LEU A 160 -4.82 1.08 16.21
CA LEU A 160 -3.63 1.85 16.57
C LEU A 160 -3.19 1.58 18.01
N ASP A 161 -4.10 1.19 18.89
CA ASP A 161 -3.78 0.74 20.25
C ASP A 161 -3.08 -0.64 20.25
N SER A 162 -3.50 -1.54 19.35
CA SER A 162 -3.00 -2.93 19.31
C SER A 162 -1.81 -3.16 18.38
N LEU A 163 -1.68 -2.36 17.32
CA LEU A 163 -0.69 -2.55 16.26
C LEU A 163 0.18 -1.30 16.06
N ASN A 164 1.30 -1.52 15.38
CA ASN A 164 2.04 -0.48 14.66
C ASN A 164 1.84 -0.67 13.16
N ILE A 165 1.17 0.26 12.51
CA ILE A 165 0.94 0.23 11.06
C ILE A 165 2.04 1.06 10.38
N TYR A 166 2.80 0.43 9.50
CA TYR A 166 3.85 1.07 8.71
C TYR A 166 3.31 1.28 7.29
N ILE A 167 3.24 2.53 6.85
CA ILE A 167 2.77 2.88 5.51
C ILE A 167 3.86 3.59 4.74
N PHE A 168 4.27 3.02 3.60
CA PHE A 168 5.25 3.59 2.66
C PHE A 168 4.58 3.92 1.33
N PRO A 169 4.12 5.17 1.11
CA PRO A 169 3.34 5.50 -0.08
C PRO A 169 4.08 5.36 -1.40
N CYS A 170 5.41 5.45 -1.39
CA CYS A 170 6.21 5.33 -2.60
C CYS A 170 7.56 4.67 -2.30
N LEU A 171 7.71 3.41 -2.72
CA LEU A 171 8.98 2.68 -2.62
C LEU A 171 9.96 3.00 -3.76
N ASN A 172 9.47 3.57 -4.87
CA ASN A 172 10.27 3.93 -6.04
C ASN A 172 10.18 5.44 -6.37
N PRO A 173 10.71 6.33 -5.51
CA PRO A 173 10.54 7.77 -5.70
C PRO A 173 11.29 8.30 -6.93
N ASP A 174 12.46 7.74 -7.30
CA ASP A 174 13.17 8.14 -8.52
C ASP A 174 12.33 7.87 -9.77
N GLY A 175 11.80 6.64 -9.87
CA GLY A 175 10.95 6.27 -10.99
C GLY A 175 9.64 7.06 -11.01
N TYR A 176 9.04 7.29 -9.84
CA TYR A 176 7.83 8.09 -9.69
C TYR A 176 8.02 9.51 -10.22
N GLU A 177 9.05 10.22 -9.76
CA GLU A 177 9.36 11.59 -10.23
C GLU A 177 9.74 11.61 -11.71
N TYR A 178 10.51 10.62 -12.19
CA TYR A 178 10.78 10.48 -13.61
C TYR A 178 9.48 10.38 -14.41
N SER A 179 8.54 9.52 -14.00
CA SER A 179 7.26 9.36 -14.72
C SER A 179 6.39 10.62 -14.73
N ARG A 180 6.58 11.52 -13.75
CA ARG A 180 5.88 12.80 -13.66
C ARG A 180 6.55 13.92 -14.46
N SER A 181 7.83 13.77 -14.77
CA SER A 181 8.64 14.83 -15.38
C SER A 181 8.19 15.20 -16.80
N ASN A 182 7.51 14.30 -17.49
CA ASN A 182 7.04 14.54 -18.84
C ASN A 182 5.80 13.66 -19.19
N PRO A 183 4.77 14.21 -19.86
CA PRO A 183 3.55 13.47 -20.19
C PRO A 183 3.71 12.49 -21.37
N THR A 184 4.83 12.50 -22.08
CA THR A 184 5.09 11.53 -23.17
C THR A 184 4.97 10.09 -22.65
N PRO A 185 4.35 9.17 -23.41
CA PRO A 185 4.13 7.80 -22.96
C PRO A 185 5.41 7.08 -22.49
N GLN A 186 6.54 7.34 -23.13
CA GLN A 186 7.85 6.76 -22.78
C GLN A 186 8.30 7.14 -21.37
N VAL A 187 7.92 8.32 -20.90
CA VAL A 187 8.24 8.83 -19.57
C VAL A 187 7.10 8.51 -18.61
N ARG A 188 5.86 8.91 -18.92
CA ARG A 188 4.69 8.72 -18.07
C ARG A 188 4.39 7.26 -17.72
N LEU A 189 4.68 6.34 -18.64
CA LEU A 189 4.47 4.90 -18.43
C LEU A 189 5.74 4.16 -18.00
N TRP A 190 6.75 4.90 -17.51
CA TRP A 190 7.94 4.30 -16.91
C TRP A 190 7.54 3.44 -15.71
N ARG A 191 8.01 2.19 -15.68
CA ARG A 191 7.65 1.21 -14.64
C ARG A 191 8.74 1.02 -13.60
N LYS A 192 9.99 0.89 -14.06
CA LYS A 192 11.15 0.45 -13.28
C LYS A 192 11.65 1.53 -12.31
N ASN A 193 12.67 1.22 -11.52
CA ASN A 193 13.44 2.27 -10.84
C ASN A 193 14.36 3.03 -11.81
N ARG A 194 15.29 3.84 -11.30
CA ARG A 194 16.24 4.65 -12.07
C ARG A 194 17.70 4.23 -11.86
N SER A 195 17.93 2.92 -11.70
CA SER A 195 19.30 2.40 -11.64
C SER A 195 20.11 2.74 -12.90
N PRO A 196 21.45 2.87 -12.78
CA PRO A 196 22.34 3.21 -13.89
C PRO A 196 22.16 2.32 -15.12
N GLU A 197 22.59 2.82 -16.28
CA GLU A 197 22.48 2.11 -17.54
C GLU A 197 23.26 0.79 -17.53
N THR A 198 22.57 -0.28 -17.90
CA THR A 198 23.21 -1.57 -18.18
C THR A 198 23.16 -1.80 -19.68
N CYS A 199 24.32 -2.05 -20.29
CA CYS A 199 24.47 -2.26 -21.72
C CYS A 199 24.67 -3.73 -22.07
N LYS A 200 23.87 -4.28 -22.99
CA LYS A 200 24.05 -5.64 -23.53
C LYS A 200 24.20 -5.59 -25.05
N PRO A 201 24.92 -6.55 -25.67
CA PRO A 201 24.96 -6.68 -27.12
C PRO A 201 23.55 -6.76 -27.72
N SER A 202 23.33 -6.06 -28.82
CA SER A 202 22.06 -6.09 -29.56
C SER A 202 22.13 -7.09 -30.70
N SER A 203 21.01 -7.78 -30.96
CA SER A 203 20.85 -8.68 -32.12
C SER A 203 21.04 -7.98 -33.47
N TRP A 204 20.89 -6.65 -33.49
CA TRP A 204 21.03 -5.80 -34.68
C TRP A 204 22.42 -5.14 -34.80
N GLY A 205 23.39 -5.57 -34.00
CA GLY A 205 24.72 -4.96 -33.89
C GLY A 205 24.79 -3.84 -32.83
N GLY A 206 25.99 -3.61 -32.31
CA GLY A 206 26.25 -2.62 -31.26
C GLY A 206 25.81 -3.05 -29.85
N LYS A 207 25.78 -2.08 -28.93
CA LYS A 207 25.31 -2.26 -27.53
C LYS A 207 24.02 -1.49 -27.33
N ARG A 208 23.03 -2.13 -26.71
CA ARG A 208 21.80 -1.48 -26.26
C ARG A 208 21.88 -1.24 -24.76
N CYS A 209 21.81 0.02 -24.36
CA CYS A 209 21.89 0.47 -22.97
C CYS A 209 20.51 0.89 -22.47
N CYS A 210 20.09 0.36 -21.33
CA CYS A 210 18.81 0.69 -20.70
C CYS A 210 18.96 0.85 -19.20
N ARG A 211 18.15 1.74 -18.61
CA ARG A 211 18.11 2.02 -17.18
C ARG A 211 17.04 1.22 -16.47
N GLY A 212 17.24 1.05 -15.17
CA GLY A 212 16.22 0.59 -14.24
C GLY A 212 16.06 -0.93 -14.18
N VAL A 213 15.59 -1.38 -13.03
CA VAL A 213 15.20 -2.75 -12.70
C VAL A 213 13.73 -2.75 -12.27
N ASP A 214 13.00 -3.80 -12.63
CA ASP A 214 11.66 -4.06 -12.08
C ASP A 214 11.83 -4.49 -10.62
N LEU A 215 11.50 -3.58 -9.70
CA LEU A 215 11.64 -3.81 -8.28
C LEU A 215 10.80 -5.00 -7.79
N ASN A 216 9.64 -5.26 -8.40
CA ASN A 216 8.79 -6.41 -8.06
C ASN A 216 9.18 -7.69 -8.81
N ARG A 217 10.43 -7.76 -9.32
CA ARG A 217 11.13 -8.96 -9.80
C ARG A 217 12.47 -9.17 -9.11
N ASN A 218 12.80 -8.33 -8.12
CA ASN A 218 14.14 -8.24 -7.54
C ASN A 218 14.24 -8.78 -6.10
N PHE A 219 13.17 -9.36 -5.55
CA PHE A 219 13.18 -10.00 -4.24
C PHE A 219 13.69 -11.45 -4.30
N ASP A 220 14.24 -11.95 -3.20
CA ASP A 220 14.74 -13.33 -3.06
C ASP A 220 13.58 -14.34 -2.89
N PHE A 221 12.84 -14.58 -3.96
CA PHE A 221 11.83 -15.63 -4.03
C PHE A 221 11.69 -16.14 -5.47
N HIS A 222 12.17 -17.36 -5.73
CA HIS A 222 12.21 -17.97 -7.07
C HIS A 222 12.84 -17.04 -8.14
N TRP A 223 13.81 -16.22 -7.73
CA TRP A 223 14.29 -15.08 -8.51
C TRP A 223 14.77 -15.52 -9.90
N ALA A 224 14.31 -14.80 -10.93
CA ALA A 224 14.60 -15.06 -12.34
C ALA A 224 14.06 -16.40 -12.92
N GLU A 225 13.20 -17.14 -12.21
CA GLU A 225 12.66 -18.42 -12.70
C GLU A 225 11.49 -18.27 -13.68
N ALA A 226 10.53 -17.38 -13.40
CA ALA A 226 9.34 -17.18 -14.22
C ALA A 226 8.89 -15.71 -14.27
N GLY A 227 8.19 -15.32 -15.34
CA GLY A 227 7.59 -14.00 -15.51
C GLY A 227 8.53 -12.81 -15.36
N SER A 228 9.81 -13.01 -15.64
CA SER A 228 10.89 -12.04 -15.48
C SER A 228 11.78 -12.05 -16.73
N SER A 229 12.73 -11.11 -16.82
CA SER A 229 13.61 -11.01 -17.98
C SER A 229 15.04 -10.66 -17.57
N SER A 230 16.01 -11.26 -18.25
CA SER A 230 17.44 -10.94 -18.12
C SER A 230 17.89 -9.80 -19.04
N LEU A 231 17.00 -9.29 -19.91
CA LEU A 231 17.28 -8.20 -20.84
C LEU A 231 17.07 -6.84 -20.13
N PRO A 232 18.11 -5.99 -19.99
CA PRO A 232 17.98 -4.70 -19.28
C PRO A 232 16.92 -3.75 -19.83
N CYS A 233 16.58 -3.88 -21.11
CA CYS A 233 15.58 -3.06 -21.76
C CYS A 233 14.14 -3.55 -21.56
N SER A 234 13.95 -4.74 -20.97
CA SER A 234 12.63 -5.24 -20.62
C SER A 234 12.04 -4.45 -19.46
N ASN A 235 10.72 -4.28 -19.46
CA ASN A 235 9.97 -3.79 -18.31
C ASN A 235 9.94 -4.78 -17.14
N LEU A 236 10.30 -6.04 -17.39
CA LEU A 236 10.37 -7.13 -16.41
C LEU A 236 11.81 -7.47 -16.03
N TYR A 237 12.77 -6.57 -16.29
CA TYR A 237 14.18 -6.83 -16.00
C TYR A 237 14.39 -7.05 -14.50
N HIS A 238 14.85 -8.24 -14.10
CA HIS A 238 14.93 -8.64 -12.68
C HIS A 238 16.18 -8.15 -11.93
N GLY A 239 17.09 -7.46 -12.63
CA GLY A 239 18.38 -7.03 -12.09
C GLY A 239 19.47 -8.09 -12.24
N GLU A 240 20.69 -7.78 -11.81
CA GLU A 240 21.84 -8.68 -11.96
C GLU A 240 21.89 -9.77 -10.89
N GLN A 241 21.23 -9.53 -9.74
CA GLN A 241 21.14 -10.46 -8.62
C GLN A 241 19.92 -10.11 -7.75
N VAL A 242 19.53 -11.03 -6.86
CA VAL A 242 18.56 -10.76 -5.80
C VAL A 242 18.98 -9.52 -4.99
N PHE A 243 18.03 -8.63 -4.74
CA PHE A 243 18.25 -7.38 -4.02
C PHE A 243 19.39 -6.53 -4.58
N SER A 244 19.57 -6.52 -5.91
CA SER A 244 20.52 -5.61 -6.58
C SER A 244 20.16 -4.14 -6.38
N GLU A 245 18.88 -3.84 -6.15
CA GLU A 245 18.39 -2.47 -6.04
C GLU A 245 18.41 -1.95 -4.59
N PRO A 246 18.81 -0.69 -4.35
CA PRO A 246 18.79 -0.12 -3.02
C PRO A 246 17.37 -0.02 -2.45
N GLU A 247 16.35 0.14 -3.30
CA GLU A 247 14.95 0.19 -2.88
C GLU A 247 14.48 -1.14 -2.30
N THR A 248 14.76 -2.27 -2.97
CA THR A 248 14.39 -3.61 -2.47
C THR A 248 15.23 -4.01 -1.27
N ARG A 249 16.52 -3.64 -1.23
CA ARG A 249 17.36 -3.80 -0.03
C ARG A 249 16.81 -3.04 1.17
N ALA A 250 16.33 -1.82 0.98
CA ALA A 250 15.79 -1.02 2.07
C ALA A 250 14.58 -1.70 2.74
N VAL A 251 13.68 -2.29 1.95
CA VAL A 251 12.54 -3.08 2.46
C VAL A 251 13.05 -4.32 3.19
N ARG A 252 13.94 -5.10 2.56
CA ARG A 252 14.54 -6.30 3.15
C ARG A 252 15.19 -6.00 4.50
N ASP A 253 16.08 -5.02 4.54
CA ASP A 253 16.90 -4.69 5.70
C ASP A 253 16.02 -4.17 6.84
N PHE A 254 14.98 -3.39 6.53
CA PHE A 254 14.02 -2.94 7.53
C PHE A 254 13.24 -4.11 8.13
N MET A 255 12.64 -4.96 7.30
CA MET A 255 11.76 -6.03 7.77
C MET A 255 12.50 -7.18 8.43
N LEU A 256 13.74 -7.46 8.01
CA LEU A 256 14.63 -8.45 8.64
C LEU A 256 15.45 -7.90 9.80
N SER A 257 15.37 -6.59 10.09
CA SER A 257 16.11 -6.00 11.21
C SER A 257 15.76 -6.69 12.53
N THR A 258 16.70 -6.74 13.46
CA THR A 258 16.51 -7.37 14.79
C THR A 258 15.29 -6.84 15.56
N ARG A 259 14.86 -5.60 15.29
CA ARG A 259 13.70 -4.99 15.94
C ARG A 259 12.36 -5.36 15.29
N MET A 260 12.37 -5.75 14.02
CA MET A 260 11.16 -5.92 13.20
C MET A 260 10.93 -7.36 12.74
N ARG A 261 11.99 -8.17 12.68
CA ARG A 261 11.91 -9.58 12.32
C ARG A 261 10.83 -10.27 13.16
N ASP A 262 10.02 -11.08 12.49
CA ASP A 262 8.91 -11.83 13.09
C ASP A 262 7.75 -10.99 13.67
N LYS A 263 7.76 -9.65 13.54
CA LYS A 263 6.69 -8.77 14.07
C LYS A 263 5.49 -8.54 13.15
N PHE A 264 5.63 -8.80 11.85
CA PHE A 264 4.58 -8.47 10.88
C PHE A 264 3.49 -9.55 10.81
N ASP A 265 2.25 -9.18 11.11
CA ASP A 265 1.09 -10.05 10.94
C ASP A 265 0.38 -9.84 9.59
N GLY A 266 0.61 -8.69 8.96
CA GLY A 266 0.06 -8.37 7.66
C GLY A 266 1.02 -7.61 6.75
N PHE A 267 0.91 -7.86 5.44
CA PHE A 267 1.66 -7.21 4.38
C PHE A 267 0.72 -6.95 3.19
N ILE A 268 0.52 -5.68 2.84
CA ILE A 268 -0.26 -5.28 1.67
C ILE A 268 0.60 -4.41 0.77
N THR A 269 0.83 -4.85 -0.46
CA THR A 269 1.50 -4.03 -1.49
C THR A 269 0.46 -3.58 -2.53
N LEU A 270 0.36 -2.26 -2.73
CA LEU A 270 -0.65 -1.62 -3.57
C LEU A 270 -0.07 -1.37 -4.96
N HIS A 271 -0.76 -1.89 -5.96
CA HIS A 271 -0.46 -1.78 -7.38
C HIS A 271 -1.66 -1.24 -8.16
N THR A 272 -1.43 -0.84 -9.41
CA THR A 272 -2.50 -0.61 -10.39
C THR A 272 -2.07 -1.24 -11.70
N TYR A 273 -2.94 -1.81 -12.52
CA TYR A 273 -4.40 -1.88 -12.42
C TYR A 273 -4.85 -3.31 -12.75
N ALA A 274 -6.09 -3.64 -12.40
CA ALA A 274 -6.87 -4.78 -12.90
C ALA A 274 -8.04 -5.15 -11.96
N GLN A 275 -8.20 -4.46 -10.82
CA GLN A 275 -9.17 -4.82 -9.77
C GLN A 275 -8.97 -6.26 -9.29
N LEU A 276 -7.76 -6.57 -8.84
CA LEU A 276 -7.39 -7.91 -8.34
C LEU A 276 -6.99 -7.84 -6.87
N TRP A 277 -7.37 -8.87 -6.14
CA TRP A 277 -6.94 -9.12 -4.77
C TRP A 277 -6.14 -10.41 -4.76
N ILE A 278 -4.83 -10.26 -4.94
CA ILE A 278 -3.90 -11.35 -5.12
C ILE A 278 -3.38 -11.80 -3.74
N HIS A 279 -3.38 -13.10 -3.50
CA HIS A 279 -2.66 -13.72 -2.39
C HIS A 279 -1.54 -14.63 -2.93
N PRO A 280 -0.49 -14.92 -2.16
CA PRO A 280 0.58 -15.82 -2.59
C PRO A 280 0.07 -17.25 -2.94
N TYR A 281 0.77 -18.02 -3.78
CA TYR A 281 2.02 -17.65 -4.45
C TYR A 281 1.83 -17.22 -5.91
N SER A 282 2.66 -16.30 -6.40
CA SER A 282 2.60 -15.77 -7.76
C SER A 282 3.61 -16.40 -8.73
N HIS A 283 4.66 -17.07 -8.26
CA HIS A 283 5.69 -17.67 -9.12
C HIS A 283 5.24 -18.88 -9.97
N GLU A 284 4.23 -19.65 -9.55
CA GLU A 284 3.83 -20.90 -10.18
C GLU A 284 2.32 -21.14 -10.05
N VAL A 285 1.70 -21.70 -11.10
CA VAL A 285 0.27 -22.03 -11.14
C VAL A 285 -0.03 -23.17 -10.17
N ASP A 286 -1.15 -23.09 -9.47
CA ASP A 286 -1.61 -24.12 -8.51
C ASP A 286 -0.64 -24.39 -7.34
N ASN A 287 0.24 -23.42 -7.06
CA ASN A 287 1.11 -23.42 -5.90
C ASN A 287 0.58 -22.46 -4.82
N TYR A 288 0.32 -23.00 -3.62
CA TYR A 288 -0.39 -22.28 -2.56
C TYR A 288 0.35 -22.40 -1.22
N PRO A 289 0.34 -21.35 -0.39
CA PRO A 289 0.90 -21.42 0.96
C PRO A 289 0.04 -22.34 1.86
N PRO A 290 0.62 -22.91 2.94
CA PRO A 290 -0.10 -23.83 3.83
C PRO A 290 -1.41 -23.27 4.43
N ASP A 291 -1.49 -21.95 4.61
CA ASP A 291 -2.65 -21.23 5.15
C ASP A 291 -3.54 -20.58 4.08
N TYR A 292 -3.50 -21.10 2.85
CA TYR A 292 -4.30 -20.65 1.70
C TYR A 292 -5.78 -20.43 2.03
N TYR A 293 -6.41 -21.39 2.73
CA TYR A 293 -7.84 -21.30 3.05
C TYR A 293 -8.17 -20.09 3.93
N ASP A 294 -7.28 -19.75 4.87
CA ASP A 294 -7.43 -18.57 5.73
C ASP A 294 -7.24 -17.28 4.93
N LEU A 295 -6.19 -17.22 4.09
CA LEU A 295 -5.95 -16.09 3.19
C LEU A 295 -7.15 -15.83 2.28
N ARG A 296 -7.69 -16.87 1.65
CA ARG A 296 -8.85 -16.78 0.75
C ARG A 296 -10.12 -16.40 1.49
N LYS A 297 -10.33 -16.91 2.71
CA LYS A 297 -11.49 -16.56 3.55
C LYS A 297 -11.49 -15.08 3.91
N ILE A 298 -10.35 -14.53 4.33
CA ILE A 298 -10.24 -13.10 4.66
C ILE A 298 -10.34 -12.24 3.41
N ALA A 299 -9.71 -12.63 2.30
CA ALA A 299 -9.84 -11.93 1.02
C ALA A 299 -11.31 -11.81 0.56
N LYS A 300 -12.10 -12.89 0.67
CA LYS A 300 -13.53 -12.85 0.36
C LYS A 300 -14.27 -11.82 1.21
N LYS A 301 -14.04 -11.81 2.53
CA LYS A 301 -14.65 -10.82 3.42
C LYS A 301 -14.23 -9.39 3.04
N ALA A 302 -12.94 -9.19 2.76
CA ALA A 302 -12.40 -7.88 2.39
C ALA A 302 -13.04 -7.35 1.11
N ILE A 303 -13.18 -8.17 0.06
CA ILE A 303 -13.84 -7.76 -1.19
C ILE A 303 -15.33 -7.51 -0.99
N GLU A 304 -16.02 -8.29 -0.17
CA GLU A 304 -17.43 -7.99 0.16
C GLU A 304 -17.57 -6.62 0.84
N LYS A 305 -16.57 -6.17 1.61
CA LYS A 305 -16.53 -4.78 2.13
C LYS A 305 -16.18 -3.78 1.04
N LEU A 306 -15.23 -4.10 0.17
CA LEU A 306 -14.82 -3.27 -0.97
C LEU A 306 -15.99 -2.98 -1.91
N LYS A 307 -16.80 -3.98 -2.20
CA LYS A 307 -17.92 -3.89 -3.15
C LYS A 307 -19.04 -2.97 -2.65
N LYS A 308 -19.23 -2.82 -1.34
CA LYS A 308 -20.40 -2.12 -0.77
C LYS A 308 -20.60 -0.66 -1.21
N PRO A 309 -19.56 0.19 -1.26
CA PRO A 309 -19.73 1.60 -1.62
C PRO A 309 -20.18 1.83 -3.07
N TYR A 310 -19.64 1.05 -4.02
CA TYR A 310 -19.73 1.36 -5.45
C TYR A 310 -20.12 0.18 -6.34
N GLY A 311 -20.27 -1.02 -5.78
CA GLY A 311 -20.58 -2.23 -6.54
C GLY A 311 -19.42 -2.82 -7.34
N ILE A 312 -18.21 -2.26 -7.23
CA ILE A 312 -17.03 -2.73 -7.97
C ILE A 312 -16.62 -4.13 -7.49
N GLN A 313 -16.34 -5.00 -8.46
CA GLN A 313 -15.96 -6.38 -8.20
C GLN A 313 -14.47 -6.55 -8.44
N TYR A 314 -13.77 -7.06 -7.43
CA TYR A 314 -12.38 -7.45 -7.53
C TYR A 314 -12.31 -8.98 -7.63
N LYS A 315 -11.40 -9.50 -8.45
CA LYS A 315 -11.17 -10.96 -8.57
C LYS A 315 -10.18 -11.42 -7.51
N ILE A 316 -10.39 -12.60 -6.94
CA ILE A 316 -9.49 -13.21 -5.93
C ILE A 316 -8.81 -14.43 -6.53
N GLY A 317 -7.49 -14.48 -6.40
CA GLY A 317 -6.70 -15.67 -6.65
C GLY A 317 -5.23 -15.41 -6.40
N THR A 318 -4.39 -16.35 -6.82
CA THR A 318 -2.95 -16.11 -6.90
C THR A 318 -2.58 -15.32 -8.14
N GLY A 319 -1.45 -14.61 -8.12
CA GLY A 319 -0.93 -13.93 -9.32
C GLY A 319 -0.74 -14.89 -10.49
N ALA A 320 -0.24 -16.11 -10.24
CA ALA A 320 -0.04 -17.12 -11.27
C ALA A 320 -1.35 -17.55 -11.96
N ASN A 321 -2.39 -17.92 -11.19
CA ASN A 321 -3.67 -18.38 -11.74
C ASN A 321 -4.51 -17.27 -12.42
N ILE A 322 -4.45 -16.00 -11.98
CA ILE A 322 -5.35 -14.95 -12.48
C ILE A 322 -4.68 -13.93 -13.41
N LEU A 323 -3.34 -13.91 -13.46
CA LEU A 323 -2.55 -13.11 -14.39
C LEU A 323 -1.61 -14.04 -15.17
N SER A 324 -0.40 -14.21 -14.67
CA SER A 324 0.64 -15.08 -15.20
C SER A 324 1.69 -15.33 -14.12
N PRO A 325 2.41 -16.47 -14.19
CA PRO A 325 3.51 -16.76 -13.29
C PRO A 325 4.55 -15.63 -13.28
N ALA A 326 4.94 -15.19 -12.09
CA ALA A 326 5.91 -14.12 -11.89
C ALA A 326 6.72 -14.34 -10.61
N SER A 327 8.04 -14.38 -10.76
CA SER A 327 8.96 -14.57 -9.64
C SER A 327 9.62 -13.28 -9.16
N GLY A 328 10.20 -13.33 -7.96
CA GLY A 328 10.90 -12.19 -7.34
C GLY A 328 9.97 -11.08 -6.83
N GLY A 329 8.70 -11.41 -6.58
CA GLY A 329 7.69 -10.51 -6.02
C GLY A 329 7.88 -10.27 -4.51
N SER A 330 7.53 -9.06 -4.05
CA SER A 330 7.63 -8.67 -2.65
C SER A 330 6.63 -9.40 -1.74
N ASP A 331 5.43 -9.67 -2.24
CA ASP A 331 4.36 -10.40 -1.57
C ASP A 331 4.77 -11.85 -1.30
N ASP A 332 5.22 -12.57 -2.33
CA ASP A 332 5.67 -13.95 -2.17
C ASP A 332 6.89 -14.06 -1.23
N TRP A 333 7.84 -13.11 -1.34
CA TRP A 333 8.98 -13.02 -0.45
C TRP A 333 8.55 -12.78 1.00
N ALA A 334 7.63 -11.85 1.25
CA ALA A 334 7.11 -11.57 2.59
C ALA A 334 6.39 -12.81 3.17
N LYS A 335 5.66 -13.55 2.35
CA LYS A 335 4.99 -14.78 2.79
C LYS A 335 5.99 -15.89 3.13
N SER A 336 6.93 -16.15 2.23
CA SER A 336 7.86 -17.29 2.33
C SER A 336 9.00 -17.05 3.33
N LYS A 337 9.65 -15.89 3.27
CA LYS A 337 10.88 -15.62 4.03
C LYS A 337 10.62 -14.97 5.38
N LEU A 338 9.55 -14.18 5.51
CA LEU A 338 9.20 -13.49 6.75
C LEU A 338 8.04 -14.15 7.53
N ASN A 339 7.44 -15.20 6.96
CA ASN A 339 6.30 -15.91 7.55
C ASN A 339 5.13 -14.98 7.93
N VAL A 340 4.91 -13.91 7.15
CA VAL A 340 3.78 -13.01 7.38
C VAL A 340 2.48 -13.77 7.12
N LYS A 341 1.54 -13.69 8.07
CA LYS A 341 0.30 -14.44 7.98
C LYS A 341 -0.59 -13.93 6.85
N TYR A 342 -0.99 -12.67 6.89
CA TYR A 342 -1.92 -12.08 5.92
C TYR A 342 -1.19 -11.25 4.87
N VAL A 343 -0.95 -11.84 3.70
CA VAL A 343 -0.21 -11.20 2.61
C VAL A 343 -1.12 -11.01 1.40
N TYR A 344 -1.18 -9.79 0.88
CA TYR A 344 -1.93 -9.48 -0.32
C TYR A 344 -1.20 -8.48 -1.23
N LEU A 345 -1.25 -8.74 -2.53
CA LEU A 345 -0.98 -7.75 -3.57
C LEU A 345 -2.32 -7.27 -4.10
N VAL A 346 -2.55 -5.96 -4.13
CA VAL A 346 -3.83 -5.40 -4.58
C VAL A 346 -3.63 -4.58 -5.84
N GLU A 347 -4.19 -5.05 -6.95
CA GLU A 347 -4.29 -4.28 -8.19
C GLU A 347 -5.56 -3.43 -8.13
N LEU A 348 -5.42 -2.12 -7.98
CA LEU A 348 -6.53 -1.19 -7.86
C LEU A 348 -7.24 -0.95 -9.20
N ARG A 349 -8.15 0.03 -9.22
CA ARG A 349 -8.81 0.52 -10.45
C ARG A 349 -7.79 1.04 -11.49
N PRO A 350 -8.19 1.06 -12.78
CA PRO A 350 -9.43 0.49 -13.34
C PRO A 350 -9.31 -1.04 -13.59
N GLU A 351 -10.36 -1.68 -14.11
CA GLU A 351 -10.28 -3.11 -14.48
C GLU A 351 -9.43 -3.33 -15.75
N LEU A 352 -9.49 -2.42 -16.71
CA LEU A 352 -8.94 -2.62 -18.06
C LEU A 352 -8.10 -1.41 -18.51
N GLU A 353 -7.15 -1.65 -19.41
CA GLU A 353 -6.34 -0.61 -20.05
C GLU A 353 -7.23 0.39 -20.80
N LEU A 354 -8.26 -0.11 -21.51
CA LEU A 354 -9.25 0.71 -22.23
C LEU A 354 -10.05 1.64 -21.31
N SER A 355 -10.02 1.41 -19.99
CA SER A 355 -10.62 2.27 -18.97
C SER A 355 -9.59 3.23 -18.34
N ASN A 356 -8.59 3.63 -19.14
CA ASN A 356 -7.45 4.50 -18.82
C ASN A 356 -6.27 3.84 -18.09
N GLY A 357 -6.29 2.53 -17.81
CA GLY A 357 -5.14 1.79 -17.27
C GLY A 357 -4.37 2.52 -16.17
N PHE A 358 -3.08 2.79 -16.42
CA PHE A 358 -2.19 3.53 -15.50
C PHE A 358 -2.45 5.04 -15.39
N ILE A 359 -3.31 5.61 -16.23
CA ILE A 359 -3.69 7.02 -16.29
C ILE A 359 -5.11 7.18 -15.71
N LEU A 360 -5.31 6.68 -14.49
CA LEU A 360 -6.61 6.75 -13.81
C LEU A 360 -7.06 8.22 -13.64
N ASN A 361 -8.32 8.50 -13.95
CA ASN A 361 -8.89 9.84 -13.83
C ASN A 361 -8.85 10.33 -12.37
N LYS A 362 -8.50 11.60 -12.15
CA LYS A 362 -8.48 12.23 -10.83
C LYS A 362 -9.77 12.04 -10.03
N LYS A 363 -10.93 12.00 -10.70
CA LYS A 363 -12.26 11.76 -10.10
C LYS A 363 -12.42 10.37 -9.47
N GLU A 364 -11.58 9.42 -9.87
CA GLU A 364 -11.62 8.03 -9.39
C GLU A 364 -10.65 7.79 -8.22
N LEU A 365 -9.75 8.73 -7.92
CA LEU A 365 -8.72 8.55 -6.90
C LEU A 365 -9.29 8.34 -5.50
N ILE A 366 -10.17 9.23 -5.06
CA ILE A 366 -10.78 9.11 -3.74
C ILE A 366 -11.76 7.93 -3.67
N PRO A 367 -12.63 7.66 -4.67
CA PRO A 367 -13.42 6.44 -4.72
C PRO A 367 -12.58 5.15 -4.59
N THR A 368 -11.49 5.05 -5.36
CA THR A 368 -10.57 3.90 -5.33
C THR A 368 -9.94 3.72 -3.94
N ALA A 369 -9.46 4.80 -3.35
CA ALA A 369 -8.88 4.74 -2.01
C ALA A 369 -9.93 4.38 -0.95
N TYR A 370 -11.16 4.88 -1.09
CA TYR A 370 -12.23 4.64 -0.13
C TYR A 370 -12.72 3.20 -0.10
N GLU A 371 -13.00 2.61 -1.28
CA GLU A 371 -13.44 1.22 -1.36
C GLU A 371 -12.34 0.27 -0.87
N THR A 372 -11.09 0.53 -1.24
CA THR A 372 -9.94 -0.28 -0.84
C THR A 372 -9.74 -0.19 0.67
N TRP A 373 -9.95 0.99 1.27
CA TRP A 373 -9.91 1.14 2.73
C TRP A 373 -10.95 0.28 3.45
N GLN A 374 -12.13 0.05 2.87
CA GLN A 374 -13.11 -0.86 3.48
C GLN A 374 -12.61 -2.30 3.54
N ALA A 375 -11.88 -2.73 2.51
CA ALA A 375 -11.26 -4.05 2.43
C ALA A 375 -10.08 -4.19 3.40
N VAL A 376 -9.17 -3.22 3.40
CA VAL A 376 -7.96 -3.23 4.23
C VAL A 376 -8.29 -3.27 5.72
N GLN A 377 -9.33 -2.54 6.17
CA GLN A 377 -9.78 -2.61 7.56
C GLN A 377 -10.18 -4.03 7.99
N GLU A 378 -10.74 -4.84 7.07
CA GLU A 378 -11.11 -6.23 7.36
C GLU A 378 -9.89 -7.14 7.50
N VAL A 379 -8.82 -6.87 6.74
CA VAL A 379 -7.55 -7.59 6.88
C VAL A 379 -6.85 -7.23 8.18
N ILE A 380 -6.75 -5.94 8.50
CA ILE A 380 -6.16 -5.48 9.77
C ILE A 380 -6.91 -6.11 10.96
N ASP A 381 -8.24 -6.17 10.89
CA ASP A 381 -9.04 -6.86 11.90
C ASP A 381 -8.76 -8.34 12.04
N SER A 382 -8.36 -9.00 10.95
CA SER A 382 -8.06 -10.43 10.97
C SER A 382 -6.70 -10.74 11.61
N THR A 383 -5.83 -9.74 11.76
CA THR A 383 -4.52 -9.88 12.42
C THR A 383 -4.61 -9.99 13.95
N ARG A 384 -5.81 -9.88 14.52
CA ARG A 384 -6.05 -10.04 15.95
C ARG A 384 -5.56 -11.42 16.41
N SER A 385 -4.76 -11.45 17.47
CA SER A 385 -4.42 -12.69 18.18
C SER A 385 -5.70 -13.34 18.72
N PRO A 386 -5.86 -14.68 18.68
CA PRO A 386 -7.03 -15.39 19.22
C PRO A 386 -7.25 -15.25 20.74
N SER A 387 -6.46 -14.45 21.45
CA SER A 387 -6.37 -14.41 22.91
C SER A 387 -7.37 -13.46 23.57
N GLN A 388 -8.63 -13.45 23.11
CA GLN A 388 -9.77 -12.99 23.93
C GLN A 388 -11.06 -13.81 23.73
N ASP A 389 -11.11 -14.79 22.82
CA ASP A 389 -12.33 -15.56 22.52
C ASP A 389 -12.27 -17.05 22.91
N SER A 390 -11.39 -17.44 23.85
CA SER A 390 -11.34 -18.83 24.32
C SER A 390 -10.93 -18.98 25.78
N THR A 391 -11.76 -18.49 26.70
CA THR A 391 -12.01 -19.23 27.94
C THR A 391 -12.94 -20.40 27.60
N ASN A 392 -12.36 -21.53 27.22
CA ASN A 392 -12.88 -22.86 27.53
C ASN A 392 -11.81 -23.91 27.24
N HIS A 393 -11.37 -24.55 28.32
CA HIS A 393 -10.46 -25.69 28.36
C HIS A 393 -10.86 -26.80 27.39
N ILE A 394 -9.95 -27.22 26.50
CA ILE A 394 -9.77 -28.64 26.15
C ILE A 394 -8.27 -28.91 25.93
N THR A 395 -7.72 -29.74 26.81
CA THR A 395 -6.39 -30.34 26.78
C THR A 395 -6.16 -31.13 25.48
N LYS A 396 -5.09 -30.80 24.74
CA LYS A 396 -4.61 -31.64 23.63
C LYS A 396 -3.53 -32.59 24.15
N GLN A 397 -3.80 -33.90 24.11
CA GLN A 397 -2.74 -34.92 24.08
C GLN A 397 -2.37 -35.25 22.61
N PRO A 398 -1.11 -35.63 22.33
CA PRO A 398 -0.66 -35.95 20.98
C PRO A 398 -0.97 -37.40 20.62
N ILE A 399 -1.67 -37.63 19.51
CA ILE A 399 -1.78 -38.95 18.90
C ILE A 399 -0.73 -39.04 17.79
N VAL A 400 0.28 -39.87 18.02
CA VAL A 400 1.18 -40.39 17.01
C VAL A 400 0.42 -41.46 16.23
N LYS A 401 0.35 -41.34 14.90
CA LYS A 401 0.10 -42.49 14.02
C LYS A 401 1.17 -42.57 12.94
N GLN A 402 2.06 -43.51 13.20
CA GLN A 402 3.02 -44.13 12.30
C GLN A 402 2.25 -44.94 11.25
N PHE A 403 2.59 -44.82 9.96
CA PHE A 403 2.32 -45.88 8.99
C PHE A 403 3.43 -45.89 7.92
N ASN A 404 4.29 -46.90 8.03
CA ASN A 404 5.06 -47.45 6.92
C ASN A 404 4.35 -48.73 6.47
N SER A 405 4.11 -48.91 5.17
CA SER A 405 4.75 -49.97 4.36
C SER A 405 4.11 -50.12 2.98
N GLN A 406 5.02 -50.11 2.01
CA GLN A 406 5.06 -50.71 0.67
C GLN A 406 3.93 -51.65 0.23
N SER A 407 3.52 -51.51 -1.03
CA SER A 407 3.67 -52.60 -2.01
C SER A 407 3.82 -52.06 -3.44
N MET A 408 4.84 -52.56 -4.14
CA MET A 408 4.97 -52.50 -5.60
C MET A 408 4.00 -53.49 -6.23
N LEU A 409 3.49 -53.19 -7.43
CA LEU A 409 3.27 -54.17 -8.49
C LEU A 409 3.32 -53.49 -9.86
N THR A 410 4.13 -54.09 -10.73
CA THR A 410 4.48 -53.70 -12.11
C THR A 410 3.60 -54.37 -13.17
N LYS A 411 3.65 -53.82 -14.40
CA LYS A 411 3.18 -54.33 -15.74
C LYS A 411 1.68 -54.10 -16.03
N SER A 412 1.23 -53.76 -17.26
CA SER A 412 1.80 -53.93 -18.60
C SER A 412 1.22 -52.90 -19.57
N SER A 413 2.01 -52.56 -20.60
CA SER A 413 1.60 -51.99 -21.88
C SER A 413 0.64 -52.91 -22.64
N SER A 414 -0.38 -52.33 -23.30
CA SER A 414 -1.07 -52.93 -24.44
C SER A 414 -1.39 -51.86 -25.48
N ILE A 415 -0.79 -52.06 -26.65
CA ILE A 415 -1.02 -51.36 -27.91
C ILE A 415 -2.44 -51.68 -28.40
N MET A 416 -3.18 -50.67 -28.83
CA MET A 416 -4.34 -50.84 -29.71
C MET A 416 -4.24 -49.80 -30.83
N ASN A 417 -4.05 -50.31 -32.05
CA ASN A 417 -4.08 -49.58 -33.30
C ASN A 417 -5.49 -49.05 -33.56
N GLY A 418 -5.60 -47.75 -33.84
CA GLY A 418 -6.84 -47.11 -34.30
C GLY A 418 -6.51 -46.01 -35.29
N THR A 419 -6.51 -46.36 -36.57
CA THR A 419 -6.42 -45.44 -37.71
C THR A 419 -7.56 -44.42 -37.69
N TRP A 420 -7.25 -43.12 -37.70
CA TRP A 420 -8.20 -42.07 -38.03
C TRP A 420 -7.74 -41.32 -39.28
N ARG A 421 -8.62 -41.35 -40.28
CA ARG A 421 -8.46 -40.78 -41.61
C ARG A 421 -8.32 -39.26 -41.55
N ILE A 422 -7.40 -38.74 -42.36
CA ILE A 422 -7.33 -37.32 -42.71
C ILE A 422 -8.48 -37.03 -43.67
N SER A 423 -9.38 -36.12 -43.29
CA SER A 423 -10.34 -35.49 -44.20
C SER A 423 -10.12 -33.99 -44.16
N THR A 424 -9.44 -33.49 -45.19
CA THR A 424 -9.38 -32.09 -45.58
C THR A 424 -10.77 -31.63 -46.02
N ILE A 425 -11.33 -30.63 -45.36
CA ILE A 425 -12.54 -29.93 -45.83
C ILE A 425 -12.14 -28.48 -46.13
N SER A 426 -12.21 -28.16 -47.42
CA SER A 426 -12.09 -26.85 -48.04
C SER A 426 -13.26 -25.94 -47.68
N LEU A 427 -12.97 -24.72 -47.22
CA LEU A 427 -13.93 -23.62 -47.05
C LEU A 427 -14.17 -22.92 -48.40
N PRO A 428 -15.42 -22.65 -48.82
CA PRO A 428 -15.69 -21.78 -49.94
C PRO A 428 -15.76 -20.31 -49.51
N LEU A 429 -15.10 -19.44 -50.28
CA LEU A 429 -15.30 -18.00 -50.26
C LEU A 429 -16.69 -17.66 -50.81
N SER A 430 -17.48 -16.87 -50.08
CA SER A 430 -18.61 -16.15 -50.65
C SER A 430 -18.62 -14.70 -50.17
N SER A 431 -18.56 -13.82 -51.16
CA SER A 431 -18.71 -12.37 -51.13
C SER A 431 -20.04 -11.91 -50.55
N LEU A 432 -20.03 -10.87 -49.71
CA LEU A 432 -21.23 -10.10 -49.36
C LEU A 432 -21.02 -8.63 -49.67
N SER A 433 -21.89 -8.14 -50.55
CA SER A 433 -22.02 -6.79 -51.08
C SER A 433 -22.68 -5.82 -50.11
N LEU A 434 -22.24 -4.57 -50.16
CA LEU A 434 -22.88 -3.41 -49.55
C LEU A 434 -24.27 -3.16 -50.14
N SER A 435 -25.28 -2.93 -49.30
CA SER A 435 -26.49 -2.20 -49.70
C SER A 435 -26.95 -1.28 -48.57
N SER A 436 -27.10 -0.01 -48.94
CA SER A 436 -27.67 1.09 -48.16
C SER A 436 -29.18 1.10 -48.28
N LEU A 437 -29.93 1.18 -47.18
CA LEU A 437 -31.33 1.59 -47.18
C LEU A 437 -31.66 2.41 -45.93
N THR A 438 -32.10 3.64 -46.18
CA THR A 438 -32.61 4.66 -45.25
C THR A 438 -34.07 4.43 -44.88
N SER A 439 -34.45 4.69 -43.63
CA SER A 439 -35.84 4.97 -43.21
C SER A 439 -35.90 5.67 -41.82
N PRO A 440 -37.01 6.39 -41.50
CA PRO A 440 -37.04 7.69 -40.81
C PRO A 440 -37.29 7.61 -39.28
N PRO A 441 -37.29 8.74 -38.51
CA PRO A 441 -37.25 8.69 -37.05
C PRO A 441 -38.66 8.48 -36.44
N PRO A 442 -38.79 7.75 -35.32
CA PRO A 442 -40.04 7.69 -34.59
C PRO A 442 -40.13 8.77 -33.50
N SER A 443 -41.37 9.24 -33.36
CA SER A 443 -41.90 10.31 -32.54
C SER A 443 -41.94 10.02 -31.04
N SER A 444 -42.11 11.11 -30.28
CA SER A 444 -42.35 11.16 -28.84
C SER A 444 -43.55 10.32 -28.39
N SER A 445 -43.39 9.59 -27.29
CA SER A 445 -44.49 9.32 -26.35
C SER A 445 -43.99 8.90 -24.96
N THR A 446 -44.42 9.69 -23.96
CA THR A 446 -44.76 9.35 -22.57
C THR A 446 -43.78 8.58 -21.67
N LEU A 447 -43.17 9.33 -20.73
CA LEU A 447 -42.63 8.80 -19.47
C LEU A 447 -43.73 8.12 -18.65
N SER A 448 -43.55 6.83 -18.38
CA SER A 448 -44.24 6.13 -17.29
C SER A 448 -43.53 6.45 -15.97
N ARG A 449 -44.35 6.93 -15.03
CA ARG A 449 -43.97 7.42 -13.69
C ARG A 449 -43.61 6.23 -12.79
N ILE A 450 -42.32 5.95 -12.61
CA ILE A 450 -41.86 5.05 -11.55
C ILE A 450 -41.88 5.84 -10.24
N THR A 451 -42.93 5.63 -9.45
CA THR A 451 -43.05 6.15 -8.09
C THR A 451 -42.06 5.41 -7.19
N ILE A 452 -40.86 5.98 -7.01
CA ILE A 452 -39.93 5.55 -5.98
C ILE A 452 -40.55 5.92 -4.63
N THR A 453 -41.08 4.93 -3.93
CA THR A 453 -41.48 5.07 -2.53
C THR A 453 -40.28 5.55 -1.71
N LYS A 454 -40.37 6.77 -1.18
CA LYS A 454 -39.44 7.39 -0.24
C LYS A 454 -39.14 6.42 0.91
N ARG A 455 -37.94 5.82 0.92
CA ARG A 455 -37.29 5.42 2.18
C ARG A 455 -36.72 6.69 2.81
N VAL A 456 -37.54 7.34 3.63
CA VAL A 456 -37.07 8.34 4.59
C VAL A 456 -36.32 7.58 5.69
N ASN A 457 -34.99 7.53 5.59
CA ASN A 457 -34.11 7.82 6.72
C ASN A 457 -32.64 7.95 6.26
N SER A 458 -32.13 9.17 6.16
CA SER A 458 -30.70 9.41 6.36
C SER A 458 -30.53 10.82 6.89
N THR A 459 -30.23 10.96 8.18
CA THR A 459 -29.76 12.21 8.78
C THR A 459 -28.77 12.88 7.83
N CYS A 460 -29.05 14.11 7.38
CA CYS A 460 -28.10 14.85 6.56
C CYS A 460 -26.88 15.20 7.43
N ARG A 461 -25.87 14.34 7.37
CA ARG A 461 -24.62 14.48 8.10
C ARG A 461 -23.48 14.03 7.21
N ASP A 462 -22.30 14.58 7.47
CA ASP A 462 -21.09 14.02 6.91
C ASP A 462 -20.79 12.69 7.60
N ILE A 463 -20.52 11.65 6.81
CA ILE A 463 -20.02 10.38 7.31
C ILE A 463 -18.57 10.54 7.77
N ARG A 464 -17.84 11.49 7.18
CA ARG A 464 -16.42 11.75 7.47
C ARG A 464 -16.24 13.09 8.17
N PHE A 465 -15.45 13.09 9.22
CA PHE A 465 -15.06 14.32 9.92
C PHE A 465 -14.14 15.21 9.07
N SER A 466 -13.42 14.63 8.10
CA SER A 466 -12.49 15.34 7.20
C SER A 466 -13.17 16.17 6.11
N CYS A 467 -14.49 16.08 5.94
CA CYS A 467 -15.21 16.73 4.83
C CYS A 467 -15.04 18.26 4.81
N LYS A 468 -15.18 18.91 5.96
CA LYS A 468 -14.97 20.38 6.08
C LYS A 468 -13.54 20.78 5.74
N LEU A 469 -12.58 19.95 6.13
CA LEU A 469 -11.18 20.19 5.85
C LEU A 469 -10.88 20.05 4.36
N TRP A 470 -11.38 19.01 3.70
CA TRP A 470 -11.20 18.85 2.26
C TRP A 470 -11.75 20.04 1.46
N LEU A 471 -12.90 20.59 1.85
CA LEU A 471 -13.45 21.81 1.24
C LEU A 471 -12.62 23.06 1.48
N LYS A 472 -11.99 23.17 2.67
CA LYS A 472 -11.08 24.29 2.98
C LYS A 472 -9.85 24.26 2.08
N ILE A 473 -9.36 23.05 1.76
CA ILE A 473 -8.14 22.82 0.98
C ILE A 473 -8.40 22.95 -0.52
N ASN A 474 -9.46 22.30 -1.00
CA ASN A 474 -9.90 22.34 -2.38
C ASN A 474 -11.40 22.69 -2.41
N ARG A 475 -11.71 23.96 -2.71
CA ARG A 475 -13.11 24.44 -2.78
C ARG A 475 -13.94 23.73 -3.84
N ASN A 476 -13.29 23.18 -4.87
CA ASN A 476 -13.96 22.49 -5.97
C ASN A 476 -14.11 20.99 -5.73
N VAL A 477 -13.61 20.44 -4.61
CA VAL A 477 -13.61 18.98 -4.36
C VAL A 477 -15.01 18.37 -4.42
N CYS A 478 -16.05 19.11 -4.05
CA CYS A 478 -17.44 18.65 -4.17
C CYS A 478 -17.89 18.48 -5.62
N ILE A 479 -17.40 19.34 -6.53
CA ILE A 479 -17.70 19.25 -7.97
C ILE A 479 -16.80 18.20 -8.62
N GLU A 480 -15.51 18.23 -8.30
CA GLU A 480 -14.51 17.33 -8.86
C GLU A 480 -14.75 15.87 -8.46
N GLN A 481 -15.24 15.62 -7.23
CA GLN A 481 -15.40 14.30 -6.64
C GLN A 481 -16.87 14.03 -6.25
N GLN A 482 -17.81 14.49 -7.09
CA GLN A 482 -19.24 14.54 -6.78
C GLN A 482 -19.84 13.20 -6.30
N SER A 483 -19.47 12.07 -6.91
CA SER A 483 -19.99 10.75 -6.53
C SER A 483 -19.56 10.35 -5.12
N PHE A 484 -18.31 10.58 -4.75
CA PHE A 484 -17.80 10.31 -3.41
C PHE A 484 -18.34 11.31 -2.39
N MET A 485 -18.30 12.60 -2.70
CA MET A 485 -18.67 13.66 -1.78
C MET A 485 -20.18 13.68 -1.48
N SER A 486 -21.02 13.27 -2.44
CA SER A 486 -22.48 13.12 -2.23
C SER A 486 -22.86 12.00 -1.26
N ILE A 487 -21.99 11.01 -1.08
CA ILE A 487 -22.19 9.94 -0.09
C ILE A 487 -21.53 10.31 1.23
N GLN A 488 -20.27 10.74 1.18
CA GLN A 488 -19.41 10.84 2.38
C GLN A 488 -19.48 12.19 3.07
N CYS A 489 -19.74 13.25 2.31
CA CYS A 489 -19.64 14.64 2.73
C CYS A 489 -20.91 15.42 2.36
N LYS A 490 -22.05 14.75 2.51
CA LYS A 490 -23.35 15.20 2.00
C LYS A 490 -23.77 16.55 2.59
N LYS A 491 -23.45 16.81 3.86
CA LYS A 491 -23.73 18.06 4.55
C LYS A 491 -22.72 19.14 4.16
N SER A 492 -21.42 18.83 4.24
CA SER A 492 -20.34 19.76 3.89
C SER A 492 -20.45 20.29 2.46
N CYS A 493 -20.83 19.44 1.50
CA CYS A 493 -20.94 19.80 0.09
C CYS A 493 -22.33 20.30 -0.34
N ASN A 494 -23.23 20.57 0.60
CA ASN A 494 -24.61 21.02 0.33
C ASN A 494 -25.36 20.10 -0.66
N PHE A 495 -25.12 18.78 -0.61
CA PHE A 495 -25.84 17.81 -1.43
C PHE A 495 -27.19 17.40 -0.83
N CYS A 496 -27.47 17.83 0.39
CA CYS A 496 -28.82 17.89 0.92
C CYS A 496 -29.39 19.29 0.65
N LYS A 497 -30.66 19.36 0.28
CA LYS A 497 -31.43 20.57 0.57
C LYS A 497 -31.78 20.50 2.05
N ASP A 498 -31.54 21.59 2.78
CA ASP A 498 -32.15 21.76 4.09
C ASP A 498 -33.68 21.77 3.85
N GLU A 499 -34.40 20.77 4.37
CA GLU A 499 -35.86 20.83 4.47
C GLU A 499 -36.25 21.62 5.72
#